data_AF-A0A4R5AA19-F1
#
_entry.id   AF-A0A4R5AA19-F1
#
_cell.length_a   1.000
_cell.length_b   1.000
_cell.length_c   1.000
_cell.angle_alpha   90.00
_cell.angle_beta   90.00
_cell.angle_gamma   90.00
#
_symmetry.space_group_name_H-M   'P 1'
#
loop_
_entity.id
_entity.type
_entity.pdbx_description
1 polymer ?
#
loop_
_entity_poly.entity_id
_entity_poly.type
_entity_poly.pdbx_seq_one_letter_code
_entity_poly.pdbx_strand_id
1 'polypeptide(L)'
;MGVIGVGYEGHTIESFVADLAASGVGLVADVRLTPMSRKAGFSKRGLAAALAAAGIDYVHLPALGNPRDNRVPFAAGDHAARQRYADRLAEPEGQAALDLLAEESAARLVALLCLEADQSRCHRQAVLDRLSAAGRA
;
A
#
# COMPACT_ATOMS: atom_id res chain seq x y z
N MET A 1 6.94 0.68 15.80
CA MET A 1 5.83 -0.18 15.36
C MET A 1 6.18 -0.67 13.96
N GLY A 2 5.26 -1.17 13.14
CA GLY A 2 5.61 -1.87 11.90
C GLY A 2 4.68 -1.55 10.74
N VAL A 3 4.92 -2.25 9.63
CA VAL A 3 4.16 -2.10 8.39
C VAL A 3 3.57 -3.44 7.99
N ILE A 4 2.27 -3.47 7.70
CA ILE A 4 1.55 -4.66 7.22
C ILE A 4 0.96 -4.42 5.83
N GLY A 5 0.85 -5.47 5.03
CA GLY A 5 0.16 -5.41 3.74
C GLY A 5 -1.33 -5.71 3.88
N VAL A 6 -2.20 -4.84 3.37
CA VAL A 6 -3.66 -5.10 3.27
C VAL A 6 -4.20 -4.95 1.85
N GLY A 7 -5.03 -5.91 1.43
CA GLY A 7 -5.68 -5.94 0.12
C GLY A 7 -7.19 -5.91 0.32
N TYR A 8 -7.92 -5.10 -0.46
CA TYR A 8 -9.36 -4.93 -0.26
C TYR A 8 -10.25 -5.79 -1.18
N GLU A 9 -9.66 -6.60 -2.05
CA GLU A 9 -10.38 -7.64 -2.79
C GLU A 9 -11.16 -8.54 -1.81
N GLY A 10 -12.42 -8.84 -2.12
CA GLY A 10 -13.30 -9.58 -1.19
C GLY A 10 -13.99 -8.77 -0.08
N HIS A 11 -13.48 -7.61 0.37
CA HIS A 11 -14.07 -6.85 1.51
C HIS A 11 -15.10 -5.78 1.11
N THR A 12 -16.17 -5.55 1.89
CA THR A 12 -16.90 -4.26 1.75
C THR A 12 -16.08 -3.14 2.39
N ILE A 13 -16.45 -1.88 2.19
CA ILE A 13 -15.74 -0.77 2.85
C ILE A 13 -15.90 -0.85 4.37
N GLU A 14 -17.08 -1.25 4.84
CA GLU A 14 -17.40 -1.41 6.25
C GLU A 14 -16.59 -2.54 6.89
N SER A 15 -16.56 -3.72 6.25
CA SER A 15 -15.79 -4.85 6.79
C SER A 15 -14.29 -4.53 6.78
N PHE A 16 -13.80 -3.90 5.72
CA PHE A 16 -12.40 -3.51 5.61
C PHE A 16 -11.97 -2.52 6.71
N VAL A 17 -12.75 -1.47 6.94
CA VAL A 17 -12.44 -0.48 7.98
C VAL A 17 -12.53 -1.09 9.38
N ALA A 18 -13.51 -1.97 9.62
CA ALA A 18 -13.62 -2.69 10.89
C ALA A 18 -12.40 -3.57 11.17
N ASP A 19 -11.90 -4.32 10.17
CA ASP A 19 -10.72 -5.18 10.30
C ASP A 19 -9.46 -4.36 10.62
N LEU A 20 -9.29 -3.20 9.96
CA LEU A 20 -8.17 -2.29 10.23
C LEU A 20 -8.21 -1.71 11.64
N ALA A 21 -9.39 -1.26 12.08
CA ALA A 21 -9.58 -0.70 13.42
C ALA A 21 -9.33 -1.77 14.50
N ALA A 22 -9.83 -2.99 14.31
CA ALA A 22 -9.59 -4.11 15.22
C ALA A 22 -8.11 -4.49 15.31
N SER A 23 -7.36 -4.29 14.23
CA SER A 23 -5.91 -4.52 14.18
C SER A 23 -5.08 -3.38 14.78
N GLY A 24 -5.70 -2.27 15.18
CA GLY A 24 -5.02 -1.10 15.71
C GLY A 24 -4.22 -0.31 14.66
N VAL A 25 -4.63 -0.39 13.38
CA VAL A 25 -4.01 0.38 12.30
C VAL A 25 -4.31 1.87 12.52
N GLY A 26 -3.25 2.68 12.60
CA GLY A 26 -3.36 4.14 12.77
C GLY A 26 -3.20 4.93 11.47
N LEU A 27 -2.70 4.29 10.41
CA LEU A 27 -2.50 4.91 9.10
C LEU A 27 -2.67 3.87 7.98
N VAL A 28 -3.43 4.23 6.95
CA VAL A 28 -3.45 3.53 5.68
C VAL A 28 -2.62 4.29 4.67
N ALA A 29 -1.58 3.63 4.17
CA ALA A 29 -0.76 4.10 3.06
C ALA A 29 -1.23 3.45 1.76
N ASP A 30 -1.96 4.22 0.94
CA ASP A 30 -2.43 3.80 -0.37
C ASP A 30 -1.30 3.86 -1.40
N VAL A 31 -0.78 2.69 -1.76
CA VAL A 31 0.30 2.55 -2.73
C VAL A 31 -0.22 2.28 -4.14
N ARG A 32 -1.49 2.55 -4.42
CA ARG A 32 -2.01 2.49 -5.80
C ARG A 32 -1.47 3.68 -6.58
N LEU A 33 -0.93 3.43 -7.78
CA LEU A 33 -0.50 4.53 -8.66
C LEU A 33 -1.67 5.48 -8.97
N THR A 34 -2.86 4.91 -9.21
CA THR A 34 -4.11 5.65 -9.39
C THR A 34 -5.15 5.09 -8.40
N PRO A 35 -5.60 5.87 -7.40
CA PRO A 35 -6.49 5.39 -6.34
C PRO A 35 -7.96 5.44 -6.79
N MET A 36 -8.22 4.85 -7.95
CA MET A 36 -9.56 4.65 -8.51
C MET A 36 -9.97 3.20 -8.32
N SER A 37 -11.23 2.99 -7.92
CA SER A 37 -11.81 1.67 -7.76
C SER A 37 -13.23 1.67 -8.25
N ARG A 38 -13.64 0.57 -8.90
CA ARG A 38 -15.05 0.31 -9.22
C ARG A 38 -15.83 -0.24 -8.03
N LYS A 39 -15.12 -0.65 -6.97
CA LYS A 39 -15.72 -1.14 -5.73
C LYS A 39 -16.16 0.04 -4.89
N ALA A 40 -17.43 0.05 -4.49
CA ALA A 40 -18.02 1.10 -3.68
C ALA A 40 -17.17 1.36 -2.41
N GLY A 41 -16.97 2.63 -2.08
CA GLY A 41 -16.16 3.05 -0.94
C GLY A 41 -14.64 3.01 -1.12
N PHE A 42 -14.09 2.38 -2.18
CA PHE A 42 -12.63 2.23 -2.35
C PHE A 42 -11.99 3.24 -3.33
N SER A 43 -12.74 4.23 -3.82
CA SER A 43 -12.14 5.40 -4.46
C SER A 43 -11.48 6.30 -3.41
N LYS A 44 -10.45 7.07 -3.77
CA LYS A 44 -9.70 7.93 -2.83
C LYS A 44 -10.57 8.68 -1.82
N ARG A 45 -11.59 9.40 -2.31
CA ARG A 45 -12.48 10.21 -1.45
C ARG A 45 -13.34 9.36 -0.53
N GLY A 46 -13.93 8.28 -1.05
CA GLY A 46 -14.78 7.39 -0.24
C GLY A 46 -13.98 6.67 0.84
N LEU A 47 -12.79 6.19 0.47
CA LEU A 47 -11.91 5.46 1.37
C LEU A 47 -11.39 6.37 2.48
N ALA A 48 -10.90 7.55 2.13
CA ALA A 48 -10.41 8.52 3.11
C ALA A 48 -11.51 8.92 4.11
N ALA A 49 -12.74 9.14 3.64
CA ALA A 49 -13.87 9.47 4.51
C ALA A 49 -14.23 8.33 5.46
N ALA A 50 -14.27 7.08 4.97
CA ALA A 50 -14.58 5.91 5.78
C ALA A 50 -13.51 5.63 6.84
N LEU A 51 -12.23 5.77 6.49
CA LEU A 51 -11.11 5.63 7.42
C LEU A 51 -11.12 6.72 8.50
N ALA A 52 -11.31 7.97 8.10
CA ALA A 52 -11.38 9.10 9.03
C ALA A 52 -12.52 8.95 10.06
N ALA A 53 -13.67 8.42 9.64
CA ALA A 53 -14.78 8.12 10.55
C ALA A 53 -14.44 7.06 11.61
N ALA A 54 -13.43 6.22 11.35
CA ALA A 54 -12.90 5.24 12.29
C ALA A 54 -11.63 5.71 13.02
N GLY A 55 -11.20 6.97 12.84
CA GLY A 55 -9.98 7.51 13.44
C GLY A 55 -8.68 6.99 12.82
N ILE A 56 -8.75 6.49 11.58
CA ILE A 56 -7.59 5.98 10.84
C ILE A 56 -7.17 7.02 9.80
N ASP A 57 -5.91 7.43 9.83
CA ASP A 57 -5.40 8.38 8.85
C ASP A 57 -5.20 7.73 7.48
N TYR A 58 -5.17 8.56 6.43
CA TYR A 58 -4.99 8.13 5.06
C TYR A 58 -3.93 8.98 4.35
N VAL A 59 -2.96 8.31 3.74
CA VAL A 59 -1.98 8.95 2.84
C VAL A 59 -1.93 8.21 1.51
N HIS A 60 -1.80 8.94 0.41
CA HIS A 60 -1.67 8.39 -0.93
C HIS A 60 -0.23 8.54 -1.43
N LEU A 61 0.43 7.43 -1.71
CA LEU A 61 1.85 7.35 -2.10
C LEU A 61 2.00 6.74 -3.50
N PRO A 62 1.66 7.48 -4.58
CA PRO A 62 1.71 6.97 -5.95
C PRO A 62 3.13 6.64 -6.43
N ALA A 63 4.17 7.21 -5.80
CA ALA A 63 5.57 6.86 -6.05
C ALA A 63 5.82 5.35 -5.82
N LEU A 64 5.13 4.76 -4.84
CA LEU A 64 5.21 3.33 -4.52
C LEU A 64 4.29 2.45 -5.38
N GLY A 65 3.55 3.02 -6.34
CA GLY A 65 2.61 2.26 -7.16
C GLY A 65 3.23 1.60 -8.38
N ASN A 66 2.77 0.40 -8.72
CA ASN A 66 3.19 -0.30 -9.94
C ASN A 66 2.42 0.22 -11.18
N PRO A 67 3.11 0.71 -12.24
CA PRO A 67 2.51 1.14 -13.50
C PRO A 67 1.62 0.07 -14.13
N ARG A 68 0.50 0.50 -14.75
CA ARG A 68 -0.54 -0.41 -15.27
C ARG A 68 0.01 -1.42 -16.27
N ASP A 69 0.87 -0.98 -17.16
CA ASP A 69 1.54 -1.78 -18.19
C ASP A 69 2.52 -2.81 -17.59
N ASN A 70 3.01 -2.58 -16.37
CA ASN A 70 3.94 -3.48 -15.69
C ASN A 70 3.26 -4.55 -14.81
N ARG A 71 1.97 -4.38 -14.45
CA ARG A 71 1.29 -5.23 -13.46
C ARG A 71 1.18 -6.71 -13.86
N VAL A 72 0.77 -6.99 -15.09
CA VAL A 72 0.58 -8.38 -15.58
C VAL A 72 1.88 -9.18 -15.58
N PRO A 73 2.97 -8.71 -16.24
CA PRO A 73 4.23 -9.45 -16.21
C PRO A 73 4.83 -9.50 -14.80
N PHE A 74 4.69 -8.44 -13.99
CA PHE A 74 5.13 -8.45 -12.60
C PHE A 74 4.44 -9.55 -11.78
N ALA A 75 3.11 -9.65 -11.89
CA ALA A 75 2.32 -10.67 -11.21
C ALA A 75 2.65 -12.10 -11.70
N ALA A 76 3.09 -12.24 -12.95
CA ALA A 76 3.59 -13.51 -13.51
C ALA A 76 5.02 -13.87 -13.06
N GLY A 77 5.69 -13.01 -12.29
CA GLY A 77 7.07 -13.22 -11.82
C GLY A 77 8.13 -12.89 -12.86
N ASP A 78 7.78 -12.16 -13.92
CA ASP A 78 8.75 -11.74 -14.94
C ASP A 78 9.88 -10.90 -14.32
N HIS A 79 11.12 -11.31 -14.59
CA HIS A 79 12.29 -10.68 -13.99
C HIS A 79 12.44 -9.20 -14.40
N ALA A 80 12.21 -8.87 -15.67
CA ALA A 80 12.35 -7.50 -16.15
C ALA A 80 11.29 -6.58 -15.53
N ALA A 81 10.06 -7.07 -15.39
CA ALA A 81 8.98 -6.33 -14.72
C ALA A 81 9.25 -6.11 -13.23
N ARG A 82 9.81 -7.12 -12.54
CA ARG A 82 10.23 -7.05 -11.13
C ARG A 82 11.37 -6.05 -10.95
N GLN A 83 12.39 -6.10 -11.80
CA GLN A 83 13.50 -5.15 -11.80
C GLN A 83 13.03 -3.72 -12.08
N ARG A 84 12.20 -3.52 -13.10
CA ARG A 84 11.63 -2.20 -13.43
C ARG A 84 10.91 -1.56 -12.25
N TYR A 85 10.19 -2.36 -11.47
CA TYR A 85 9.53 -1.85 -10.26
C TYR A 85 10.53 -1.56 -9.13
N ALA A 86 11.56 -2.38 -8.96
CA ALA A 86 12.64 -2.11 -8.01
C ALA A 86 13.38 -0.80 -8.34
N ASP A 87 13.67 -0.54 -9.62
CA ASP A 87 14.29 0.70 -10.09
C ASP A 87 13.40 1.91 -9.77
N ARG A 88 12.09 1.81 -9.98
CA ARG A 88 11.12 2.83 -9.58
C ARG A 88 11.16 3.12 -8.08
N LEU A 89 11.25 2.09 -7.23
CA LEU A 89 11.38 2.29 -5.79
C LEU A 89 12.71 2.98 -5.41
N ALA A 90 13.74 2.85 -6.24
CA ALA A 90 15.04 3.50 -6.05
C ALA A 90 15.06 4.97 -6.53
N GLU A 91 14.06 5.43 -7.28
CA GLU A 91 13.92 6.85 -7.66
C GLU A 91 13.76 7.75 -6.41
N PRO A 92 14.16 9.04 -6.48
CA PRO A 92 14.09 9.95 -5.33
C PRO A 92 12.72 10.02 -4.66
N GLU A 93 11.64 10.07 -5.45
CA GLU A 93 10.27 10.09 -4.96
C GLU A 93 9.87 8.77 -4.28
N GLY A 94 10.38 7.64 -4.78
CA GLY A 94 10.21 6.33 -4.16
C GLY A 94 10.92 6.26 -2.81
N GLN A 95 12.16 6.75 -2.73
CA GLN A 95 12.92 6.81 -1.48
C GLN A 95 12.25 7.73 -0.45
N ALA A 96 11.81 8.92 -0.84
CA ALA A 96 11.11 9.84 0.05
C ALA A 96 9.81 9.23 0.61
N ALA A 97 9.06 8.50 -0.22
CA ALA A 97 7.85 7.80 0.25
C ALA A 97 8.17 6.63 1.19
N LEU A 98 9.28 5.92 0.99
CA LEU A 98 9.76 4.88 1.91
C LEU A 98 10.23 5.46 3.24
N ASP A 99 10.89 6.62 3.23
CA ASP A 99 11.31 7.31 4.46
C ASP A 99 10.09 7.77 5.27
N LEU A 100 9.07 8.33 4.62
CA LEU A 100 7.80 8.65 5.29
C LEU A 100 7.16 7.42 5.94
N LEU A 101 7.11 6.28 5.24
CA LEU A 101 6.57 5.05 5.82
C LEU A 101 7.38 4.58 7.04
N ALA A 102 8.71 4.72 7.00
CA ALA A 102 9.59 4.38 8.11
C ALA A 102 9.25 5.23 9.34
N GLU A 103 9.20 6.55 9.18
CA GLU A 103 8.87 7.52 10.23
C GLU A 103 7.50 7.23 10.84
N GLU A 104 6.48 7.05 10.00
CA GLU A 104 5.12 6.74 10.44
C GLU A 104 5.03 5.40 11.17
N SER A 105 5.74 4.39 10.68
CA SER A 105 5.78 3.06 11.29
C SER A 105 6.50 3.02 12.63
N ALA A 106 7.36 4.00 12.93
CA ALA A 106 7.95 4.13 14.25
C ALA A 106 6.88 4.45 15.30
N ALA A 107 5.91 5.31 14.95
CA ALA A 107 4.91 5.86 15.86
C ALA A 107 3.55 5.14 15.85
N ARG A 108 3.21 4.45 14.76
CA ARG A 108 1.91 3.76 14.59
C ARG A 108 1.98 2.54 13.68
N LEU A 109 0.95 1.70 13.69
CA LEU A 109 0.84 0.58 12.76
C LEU A 109 0.36 1.11 11.41
N VAL A 110 1.15 0.89 10.37
CA VAL A 110 0.86 1.35 9.01
C VAL A 110 0.39 0.19 8.14
N ALA A 111 -0.74 0.36 7.46
CA ALA A 111 -1.27 -0.61 6.51
C ALA A 111 -1.02 -0.17 5.07
N LEU A 112 -0.17 -0.90 4.34
CA LEU A 112 0.06 -0.72 2.91
C LEU A 112 -1.09 -1.30 2.10
N LEU A 113 -1.85 -0.42 1.46
CA LEU A 113 -3.07 -0.76 0.75
C LEU A 113 -2.82 -0.96 -0.75
N CYS A 114 -3.28 -2.09 -1.27
CA CYS A 114 -3.52 -2.30 -2.70
C CYS A 114 -4.85 -3.02 -2.94
N LEU A 115 -5.16 -3.39 -4.18
CA LEU A 115 -6.38 -4.10 -4.52
C LEU A 115 -6.29 -5.58 -4.13
N GLU A 116 -5.30 -6.28 -4.66
CA GLU A 116 -5.19 -7.73 -4.65
C GLU A 116 -5.12 -8.24 -3.21
N ALA A 117 -5.92 -9.26 -2.86
CA ALA A 117 -5.83 -9.88 -1.54
C ALA A 117 -4.47 -10.59 -1.37
N ASP A 118 -4.09 -11.36 -2.39
CA ASP A 118 -2.82 -12.10 -2.44
C ASP A 118 -1.63 -11.16 -2.62
N GLN A 119 -0.81 -11.06 -1.57
CA GLN A 119 0.35 -10.19 -1.55
C GLN A 119 1.47 -10.63 -2.51
N SER A 120 1.59 -11.93 -2.82
CA SER A 120 2.63 -12.47 -3.71
C SER A 120 2.47 -11.99 -5.16
N ARG A 121 1.22 -11.66 -5.53
CA ARG A 121 0.82 -11.23 -6.86
C ARG A 121 0.80 -9.70 -7.04
N CYS A 122 1.10 -8.96 -5.98
CA CYS A 122 1.08 -7.50 -5.99
C CYS A 122 2.44 -6.90 -5.62
N HIS A 123 2.56 -5.58 -5.76
CA HIS A 123 3.81 -4.87 -5.51
C HIS A 123 4.08 -4.57 -4.03
N ARG A 124 3.09 -4.79 -3.14
CA ARG A 124 3.24 -4.50 -1.70
C ARG A 124 4.40 -5.27 -1.07
N GLN A 125 4.64 -6.51 -1.49
CA GLN A 125 5.78 -7.30 -0.96
C GLN A 125 7.10 -6.60 -1.24
N ALA A 126 7.32 -6.11 -2.46
CA ALA A 126 8.56 -5.42 -2.82
C ALA A 126 8.75 -4.09 -2.04
N VAL A 127 7.67 -3.41 -1.66
CA VAL A 127 7.73 -2.25 -0.75
C VAL A 127 8.17 -2.69 0.66
N LEU A 128 7.56 -3.73 1.22
CA LEU A 128 7.93 -4.27 2.53
C LEU A 128 9.39 -4.74 2.56
N ASP A 129 9.80 -5.50 1.54
CA ASP A 129 11.18 -5.98 1.42
C ASP A 129 12.17 -4.82 1.40
N ARG A 130 11.81 -3.70 0.72
CA ARG A 130 12.66 -2.52 0.66
C ARG A 130 12.73 -1.76 1.98
N LEU A 131 11.65 -1.74 2.77
CA LEU A 131 11.65 -1.17 4.11
C LEU A 131 12.56 -1.99 5.04
N SER A 132 12.42 -3.32 5.04
CA SER A 132 13.25 -4.19 5.88
C SER A 132 14.72 -4.18 5.48
N ALA A 133 15.03 -4.25 4.18
CA ALA A 133 16.42 -4.24 3.71
C ALA A 133 17.17 -2.93 4.00
N ALA A 134 16.46 -1.81 4.11
CA ALA A 134 17.03 -0.51 4.44
C ALA A 134 17.11 -0.24 5.96
N GLY A 135 16.69 -1.18 6.80
CA GLY A 135 16.58 -0.98 8.25
C GLY A 135 15.52 0.08 8.62
N ARG A 136 14.53 0.28 7.75
CA ARG A 136 13.48 1.30 7.87
C ARG A 136 12.21 0.80 8.57
N ALA A 137 12.08 -0.51 8.81
CA ALA A 137 11.00 -1.14 9.59
C ALA A 137 11.40 -2.55 10.04
#